data_AF-A0A377LUC2-F1
#
_entry.id   AF-A0A377LUC2-F1
#
_cell.length_a   1.000
_cell.length_b   1.000
_cell.length_c   1.000
_cell.angle_alpha   90.00
_cell.angle_beta   90.00
_cell.angle_gamma   90.00
#
_symmetry.space_group_name_H-M   'P 1'
#
loop_
_entity.id
_entity.type
_entity.pdbx_description
1 polymer ?
#
loop_
_entity_poly.entity_id
_entity_poly.type
_entity_poly.pdbx_seq_one_letter_code
_entity_poly.pdbx_strand_id
1 'polypeptide(L)'
;MPGYLTRAKVAPGIRGATNVLRIGGKGAAVAVLIFDVLKGMLPVWGAYALGVTPFWLGLIAIAACVGHIWPVFFGFKGGKGVATAFGAIAPIGWDLTGVMAGTWLLTILLSGYSSLGAIVSALIAPFYVWWFKPQFTFPVSMLSCLILLRHHDNIQRLWRRQETKIWARLKRKKRETR
;
A
#
# COMPACT_ATOMS: atom_id res chain seq x y z
N MET A 1 -23.43 35.87 -10.26
CA MET A 1 -22.16 35.94 -9.51
C MET A 1 -22.03 34.65 -8.68
N PRO A 2 -21.17 33.69 -9.04
CA PRO A 2 -21.30 32.32 -8.58
C PRO A 2 -20.50 32.04 -7.29
N GLY A 3 -21.19 31.64 -6.22
CA GLY A 3 -20.60 31.15 -4.98
C GLY A 3 -20.44 29.63 -4.99
N TYR A 4 -19.46 29.11 -5.74
CA TYR A 4 -19.05 27.70 -5.67
C TYR A 4 -18.17 27.46 -4.43
N LEU A 5 -18.77 27.42 -3.25
CA LEU A 5 -18.15 26.87 -2.03
C LEU A 5 -18.92 25.64 -1.54
N THR A 6 -19.17 24.68 -2.42
CA THR A 6 -19.46 23.31 -1.98
C THR A 6 -18.14 22.66 -1.56
N ARG A 7 -17.78 22.89 -0.29
CA ARG A 7 -16.83 22.05 0.47
C ARG A 7 -17.06 20.60 0.05
N ALA A 8 -16.07 20.01 -0.61
CA ALA A 8 -16.07 18.59 -0.89
C ALA A 8 -16.31 17.88 0.44
N LYS A 9 -17.48 17.22 0.58
CA LYS A 9 -17.70 16.19 1.59
C LYS A 9 -16.52 15.24 1.45
N VAL A 10 -15.56 15.33 2.37
CA VAL A 10 -14.47 14.36 2.49
C VAL A 10 -15.19 13.06 2.84
N ALA A 11 -15.37 12.19 1.85
CA ALA A 11 -16.03 10.92 2.06
C ALA A 11 -15.31 10.20 3.22
N PRO A 12 -16.02 9.86 4.30
CA PRO A 12 -15.42 9.28 5.49
C PRO A 12 -14.94 7.86 5.16
N GLY A 13 -13.68 7.72 4.75
CA GLY A 13 -13.11 6.40 4.47
C GLY A 13 -11.88 6.34 3.55
N ILE A 14 -11.48 7.43 2.89
CA ILE A 14 -10.32 7.40 1.97
C ILE A 14 -9.28 8.44 2.41
N ARG A 15 -8.45 8.07 3.38
CA ARG A 15 -7.23 8.81 3.73
C ARG A 15 -6.02 7.96 3.35
N GLY A 16 -5.51 8.26 2.16
CA GLY A 16 -4.24 7.77 1.60
C GLY A 16 -3.78 8.77 0.53
N ALA A 17 -2.59 8.57 -0.06
CA ALA A 17 -1.96 9.47 -1.03
C ALA A 17 -2.91 10.03 -2.12
N THR A 18 -3.98 9.30 -2.47
CA THR A 18 -5.03 9.74 -3.40
C THR A 18 -5.83 10.97 -2.94
N ASN A 19 -6.11 11.14 -1.62
CA ASN A 19 -6.80 12.34 -1.10
C ASN A 19 -5.84 13.53 -1.00
N VAL A 20 -4.60 13.26 -0.61
CA VAL A 20 -3.53 14.27 -0.57
C VAL A 20 -3.22 14.78 -1.99
N LEU A 21 -3.30 13.92 -3.02
CA LEU A 21 -3.19 14.32 -4.43
C LEU A 21 -4.28 15.32 -4.88
N ARG A 22 -5.43 15.36 -4.18
CA ARG A 22 -6.55 16.26 -4.49
C ARG A 22 -6.42 17.62 -3.81
N ILE A 23 -5.72 17.69 -2.67
CA ILE A 23 -5.63 18.91 -1.85
C ILE A 23 -4.21 19.54 -1.92
N GLY A 24 -3.15 18.74 -1.91
CA GLY A 24 -1.75 19.19 -1.84
C GLY A 24 -0.90 18.95 -3.10
N GLY A 25 -1.50 18.50 -4.20
CA GLY A 25 -0.80 18.28 -5.47
C GLY A 25 0.08 17.02 -5.52
N LYS A 26 0.84 16.85 -6.61
CA LYS A 26 1.69 15.66 -6.85
C LYS A 26 2.81 15.53 -5.83
N GLY A 27 3.45 16.64 -5.44
CA GLY A 27 4.54 16.65 -4.47
C GLY A 27 4.12 16.14 -3.10
N ALA A 28 3.00 16.64 -2.56
CA ALA A 28 2.49 16.18 -1.26
C ALA A 28 2.09 14.70 -1.28
N ALA A 29 1.54 14.19 -2.39
CA ALA A 29 1.20 12.78 -2.52
C ALA A 29 2.44 11.88 -2.51
N VAL A 30 3.54 12.30 -3.16
CA VAL A 30 4.82 11.58 -3.13
C VAL A 30 5.43 11.62 -1.74
N ALA A 31 5.44 12.79 -1.07
CA ALA A 31 5.94 12.90 0.29
C ALA A 31 5.20 11.94 1.25
N VAL A 32 3.87 11.91 1.20
CA VAL A 32 3.07 10.98 2.03
C VAL A 32 3.36 9.51 1.68
N LEU A 33 3.56 9.19 0.40
CA LEU A 33 3.96 7.84 0.00
C LEU A 33 5.32 7.45 0.60
N ILE A 34 6.31 8.35 0.57
CA ILE A 34 7.62 8.14 1.18
C ILE A 34 7.48 7.90 2.68
N PHE A 35 6.73 8.75 3.39
CA PHE A 35 6.47 8.53 4.83
C PHE A 35 5.74 7.22 5.12
N ASP A 36 4.81 6.80 4.26
CA ASP A 36 4.11 5.52 4.39
C ASP A 36 5.04 4.31 4.19
N VAL A 37 6.05 4.43 3.34
CA VAL A 37 7.11 3.43 3.17
C VAL A 37 8.04 3.44 4.38
N LEU A 38 8.53 4.61 4.76
CA LEU A 38 9.49 4.78 5.86
C LEU A 38 8.96 4.24 7.20
N LYS A 39 7.68 4.48 7.52
CA LYS A 39 7.12 3.96 8.78
C LYS A 39 7.00 2.43 8.82
N GLY A 40 6.96 1.76 7.67
CA GLY A 40 7.09 0.30 7.60
C GLY A 40 8.54 -0.15 7.63
N MET A 41 9.41 0.58 6.94
CA MET A 41 10.82 0.26 6.79
C MET A 41 11.62 0.44 8.07
N LEU A 42 11.50 1.59 8.75
CA LEU A 42 12.35 1.95 9.90
C LEU A 42 12.22 0.97 11.08
N PRO A 43 11.00 0.55 11.52
CA PRO A 43 10.87 -0.40 12.62
C PRO A 43 11.45 -1.77 12.28
N VAL A 44 11.19 -2.27 11.06
CA VAL A 44 11.68 -3.58 10.62
C VAL A 44 13.19 -3.54 10.41
N TRP A 45 13.73 -2.48 9.83
CA TRP A 45 15.16 -2.31 9.64
C TRP A 45 15.91 -2.22 10.97
N GLY A 46 15.40 -1.44 11.93
CA GLY A 46 15.99 -1.35 13.27
C GLY A 46 15.98 -2.69 13.98
N ALA A 47 14.87 -3.42 13.95
CA ALA A 47 14.80 -4.76 14.54
C ALA A 47 15.70 -5.78 13.81
N TYR A 48 15.81 -5.69 12.49
CA TYR A 48 16.70 -6.54 11.70
C TYR A 48 18.16 -6.29 12.07
N ALA A 49 18.57 -5.02 12.20
CA ALA A 49 19.92 -4.64 12.62
C ALA A 49 20.26 -5.11 14.04
N LEU A 50 19.26 -5.22 14.92
CA LEU A 50 19.40 -5.76 16.28
C LEU A 50 19.43 -7.30 16.32
N GLY A 51 19.34 -7.99 15.18
CA GLY A 51 19.37 -9.45 15.13
C GLY A 51 18.09 -10.13 15.62
N VAL A 52 16.96 -9.41 15.61
CA VAL A 52 15.65 -9.96 16.02
C VAL A 52 15.25 -11.12 15.11
N THR A 53 14.66 -12.18 15.70
CA THR A 53 14.29 -13.37 14.94
C THR A 53 13.23 -13.07 13.86
N PRO A 54 13.20 -13.83 12.74
CA PRO A 54 12.26 -13.58 11.65
C PRO A 54 10.80 -13.49 12.08
N PHE A 55 10.37 -14.34 13.02
CA PHE A 55 9.01 -14.33 13.55
C PHE A 55 8.62 -12.96 14.13
N TRP A 56 9.48 -12.39 14.98
CA TRP A 56 9.26 -11.07 15.58
C TRP A 56 9.32 -9.95 14.54
N LEU A 57 10.17 -10.06 13.51
CA LEU A 57 10.16 -9.12 12.39
C LEU A 57 8.82 -9.11 11.65
N GLY A 58 8.21 -10.27 11.48
CA GLY A 58 6.84 -10.39 10.95
C GLY A 58 5.81 -9.66 11.82
N LEU A 59 5.86 -9.85 13.13
CA LEU A 59 4.97 -9.16 14.06
C LEU A 59 5.17 -7.64 14.05
N ILE A 60 6.41 -7.16 13.95
CA ILE A 60 6.73 -5.73 13.83
C ILE A 60 6.18 -5.15 12.52
N ALA A 61 6.36 -5.87 11.41
CA ALA A 61 5.82 -5.47 10.12
C ALA A 61 4.28 -5.40 10.13
N ILE A 62 3.63 -6.39 10.76
CA ILE A 62 2.18 -6.41 10.97
C ILE A 62 1.75 -5.24 11.84
N ALA A 63 2.42 -4.98 12.97
CA ALA A 63 2.11 -3.86 13.86
C ALA A 63 2.20 -2.51 13.14
N ALA A 64 3.26 -2.31 12.33
CA ALA A 64 3.41 -1.12 11.50
C ALA A 64 2.26 -0.97 10.48
N CYS A 65 1.86 -2.07 9.84
CA CYS A 65 0.73 -2.08 8.90
C CYS A 65 -0.62 -1.85 9.60
N VAL A 66 -0.85 -2.47 10.76
CA VAL A 66 -2.05 -2.26 11.58
C VAL A 66 -2.16 -0.81 12.00
N GLY A 67 -1.06 -0.19 12.44
CA GLY A 67 -1.02 1.25 12.76
C GLY A 67 -1.31 2.15 11.55
N HIS A 68 -0.93 1.73 10.34
CA HIS A 68 -1.32 2.43 9.10
C HIS A 68 -2.80 2.24 8.75
N ILE A 69 -3.33 1.03 8.91
CA ILE A 69 -4.68 0.64 8.49
C ILE A 69 -5.72 1.21 9.46
N TRP A 70 -5.44 1.15 10.76
CA TRP A 70 -6.29 1.62 11.86
C TRP A 70 -5.54 2.61 12.78
N PRO A 71 -5.18 3.80 12.28
CA PRO A 71 -4.50 4.81 13.08
C PRO A 71 -5.42 5.39 14.16
N VAL A 72 -4.94 5.40 15.40
CA VAL A 72 -5.66 5.91 16.58
C VAL A 72 -6.05 7.38 16.39
N PHE A 73 -5.12 8.21 15.90
CA PHE A 73 -5.30 9.66 15.71
C PHE A 73 -6.36 10.04 14.66
N PHE A 74 -6.83 9.09 13.85
CA PHE A 74 -7.81 9.34 12.79
C PHE A 74 -9.09 8.52 12.97
N GLY A 75 -9.38 8.07 14.20
CA GLY A 75 -10.59 7.30 14.51
C GLY A 75 -10.61 5.93 13.81
N PHE A 76 -9.46 5.25 13.75
CA PHE A 76 -9.30 3.92 13.18
C PHE A 76 -9.70 3.79 11.71
N LYS A 77 -9.67 4.90 10.95
CA LYS A 77 -9.98 4.93 9.51
C LYS A 77 -8.74 5.37 8.74
N GLY A 78 -7.89 4.40 8.40
CA GLY A 78 -6.64 4.58 7.64
C GLY A 78 -6.65 3.94 6.26
N GLY A 79 -5.45 3.78 5.70
CA GLY A 79 -5.25 3.29 4.33
C GLY A 79 -5.31 1.77 4.20
N LYS A 80 -4.77 1.24 3.09
CA LYS A 80 -4.74 -0.21 2.80
C LYS A 80 -3.41 -0.88 3.17
N GLY A 81 -2.41 -0.11 3.60
CA GLY A 81 -1.14 -0.65 4.06
C GLY A 81 -0.15 -1.11 2.99
N VAL A 82 -0.45 -1.00 1.69
CA VAL A 82 0.42 -1.51 0.61
C VAL A 82 1.82 -0.88 0.65
N ALA A 83 1.91 0.45 0.73
CA ALA A 83 3.19 1.15 0.80
C ALA A 83 3.97 0.82 2.08
N THR A 84 3.26 0.64 3.20
CA THR A 84 3.86 0.27 4.50
C THR A 84 4.34 -1.17 4.50
N ALA A 85 3.60 -2.10 3.91
CA ALA A 85 4.05 -3.49 3.73
C ALA A 85 5.24 -3.60 2.78
N PHE A 86 5.22 -2.83 1.69
CA PHE A 86 6.37 -2.73 0.78
C PHE A 86 7.62 -2.22 1.51
N GLY A 87 7.47 -1.14 2.31
CA GLY A 87 8.55 -0.63 3.15
C GLY A 87 9.03 -1.64 4.19
N ALA A 88 8.14 -2.44 4.77
CA ALA A 88 8.49 -3.48 5.74
C ALA A 88 9.28 -4.65 5.13
N ILE A 89 9.09 -4.94 3.84
CA ILE A 89 9.85 -5.97 3.12
C ILE A 89 11.23 -5.45 2.69
N ALA A 90 11.37 -4.13 2.49
CA ALA A 90 12.59 -3.50 1.98
C ALA A 90 13.90 -3.90 2.69
N PRO A 91 13.94 -3.97 4.04
CA PRO A 91 15.14 -4.33 4.78
C PRO A 91 15.59 -5.78 4.60
N ILE A 92 14.70 -6.68 4.14
CA ILE A 92 15.01 -8.11 3.98
C ILE A 92 15.97 -8.34 2.79
N GLY A 93 15.89 -7.48 1.77
CA GLY A 93 16.78 -7.52 0.61
C GLY A 93 16.33 -6.61 -0.52
N TRP A 94 17.29 -5.94 -1.16
CA TRP A 94 17.06 -5.09 -2.32
C TRP A 94 16.53 -5.88 -3.52
N ASP A 95 17.02 -7.11 -3.72
CA ASP A 95 16.56 -8.00 -4.80
C ASP A 95 15.07 -8.31 -4.67
N LEU A 96 14.64 -8.72 -3.48
CA LEU A 96 13.24 -9.04 -3.17
C LEU A 96 12.33 -7.82 -3.38
N THR A 97 12.80 -6.65 -2.95
CA THR A 97 12.09 -5.39 -3.09
C THR A 97 11.92 -4.99 -4.55
N GLY A 98 12.99 -5.16 -5.34
CA GLY A 98 12.99 -4.91 -6.78
C GLY A 98 12.00 -5.81 -7.52
N VAL A 99 12.03 -7.13 -7.26
CA VAL A 99 11.07 -8.04 -7.90
C VAL A 99 9.63 -7.74 -7.48
N MET A 100 9.36 -7.44 -6.21
CA MET A 100 8.03 -7.07 -5.73
C MET A 100 7.50 -5.78 -6.35
N ALA A 101 8.34 -4.74 -6.45
CA ALA A 101 8.00 -3.50 -7.14
C ALA A 101 7.73 -3.77 -8.64
N GLY A 102 8.55 -4.63 -9.26
CA GLY A 102 8.39 -5.07 -10.64
C GLY A 102 7.06 -5.78 -10.88
N THR A 103 6.68 -6.75 -10.03
CA THR A 103 5.40 -7.46 -10.16
C THR A 103 4.21 -6.51 -10.02
N TRP A 104 4.29 -5.58 -9.06
CA TRP A 104 3.24 -4.59 -8.84
C TRP A 104 3.09 -3.67 -10.05
N LEU A 105 4.20 -3.12 -10.55
CA LEU A 105 4.24 -2.22 -11.69
C LEU A 105 3.74 -2.92 -12.96
N LEU A 106 4.25 -4.13 -13.25
CA LEU A 106 3.83 -4.93 -14.39
C LEU A 106 2.33 -5.22 -14.35
N THR A 107 1.80 -5.63 -13.19
CA THR A 107 0.36 -5.89 -13.04
C THR A 107 -0.47 -4.63 -13.29
N ILE A 108 0.00 -3.46 -12.86
CA ILE A 108 -0.69 -2.19 -13.13
C ILE A 108 -0.63 -1.81 -14.60
N LEU A 109 0.52 -2.01 -15.27
CA LEU A 109 0.67 -1.70 -16.68
C LEU A 109 -0.25 -2.57 -17.54
N LEU A 110 -0.35 -3.87 -17.23
CA LEU A 110 -1.19 -4.81 -17.98
C LEU A 110 -2.68 -4.61 -17.70
N SER A 111 -3.07 -4.42 -16.43
CA SER A 111 -4.49 -4.42 -16.04
C SER A 111 -5.11 -3.03 -15.91
N GLY A 112 -4.29 -2.02 -15.60
CA GLY A 112 -4.72 -0.68 -15.23
C GLY A 112 -5.31 -0.55 -13.81
N TYR A 113 -5.29 -1.60 -12.99
CA TYR A 113 -5.86 -1.60 -11.63
C TYR A 113 -4.76 -1.63 -10.55
N SER A 114 -4.68 -0.58 -9.73
CA SER A 114 -3.73 -0.51 -8.61
C SER A 114 -3.94 -1.60 -7.57
N SER A 115 -5.21 -1.94 -7.31
CA SER A 115 -5.56 -2.95 -6.31
C SER A 115 -5.25 -4.35 -6.76
N LEU A 116 -5.36 -4.63 -8.07
CA LEU A 116 -4.96 -5.92 -8.60
C LEU A 116 -3.44 -6.12 -8.45
N GLY A 117 -2.65 -5.08 -8.72
CA GLY A 117 -1.20 -5.10 -8.44
C GLY A 117 -0.90 -5.43 -6.99
N ALA A 118 -1.59 -4.81 -6.02
CA ALA A 118 -1.39 -5.11 -4.61
C ALA A 118 -1.76 -6.56 -4.23
N ILE A 119 -2.86 -7.08 -4.77
CA ILE A 119 -3.32 -8.47 -4.52
C ILE A 119 -2.33 -9.48 -5.11
N VAL A 120 -1.93 -9.28 -6.37
CA VAL A 120 -0.98 -10.17 -7.06
C VAL A 120 0.38 -10.15 -6.36
N SER A 121 0.91 -8.98 -6.01
CA SER A 121 2.16 -8.88 -5.25
C SER A 121 2.05 -9.56 -3.89
N ALA A 122 0.95 -9.39 -3.15
CA ALA A 122 0.76 -10.03 -1.85
C ALA A 122 0.67 -11.57 -1.96
N LEU A 123 0.06 -12.11 -3.01
CA LEU A 123 -0.02 -13.56 -3.25
C LEU A 123 1.34 -14.16 -3.63
N ILE A 124 2.14 -13.44 -4.41
CA ILE A 124 3.44 -13.91 -4.90
C ILE A 124 4.57 -13.67 -3.87
N ALA A 125 4.41 -12.70 -2.96
CA ALA A 125 5.44 -12.34 -1.99
C ALA A 125 6.00 -13.53 -1.17
N PRO A 126 5.18 -14.43 -0.60
CA PRO A 126 5.70 -15.59 0.13
C PRO A 126 6.52 -16.53 -0.75
N PHE A 127 6.15 -16.67 -2.03
CA PHE A 127 6.87 -17.52 -2.97
C PHE A 127 8.26 -16.96 -3.30
N TYR A 128 8.37 -15.65 -3.53
CA TYR A 128 9.68 -15.02 -3.71
C TYR A 128 10.54 -15.12 -2.46
N VAL A 129 9.97 -14.87 -1.28
CA VAL A 129 10.72 -14.98 -0.04
C VAL A 129 11.19 -16.42 0.20
N TRP A 130 10.35 -17.40 -0.08
CA TRP A 130 10.72 -18.81 0.00
C TRP A 130 11.92 -19.14 -0.88
N TRP A 131 11.99 -18.55 -2.08
CA TRP A 131 13.11 -18.73 -3.02
C TRP A 131 14.40 -18.04 -2.58
N PHE A 132 14.34 -16.80 -2.10
CA PHE A 132 15.54 -16.01 -1.78
C PHE A 132 16.01 -16.15 -0.32
N LYS A 133 15.08 -16.18 0.64
CA LYS A 133 15.32 -16.15 2.09
C LYS A 133 14.21 -16.91 2.84
N PRO A 134 14.22 -18.26 2.81
CA PRO A 134 13.11 -19.07 3.32
C PRO A 134 12.76 -18.81 4.78
N GLN A 135 13.70 -18.33 5.59
CA GLN A 135 13.49 -17.95 6.99
C GLN A 135 12.45 -16.83 7.20
N PHE A 136 12.19 -15.98 6.19
CA PHE A 136 11.18 -14.91 6.27
C PHE A 136 9.82 -15.31 5.65
N THR A 137 9.69 -16.54 5.13
CA THR A 137 8.48 -16.98 4.43
C THR A 137 7.25 -16.89 5.32
N PHE A 138 7.36 -17.35 6.57
CA PHE A 138 6.27 -17.32 7.52
C PHE A 138 5.87 -15.89 7.92
N PRO A 139 6.82 -15.02 8.34
CA PRO A 139 6.56 -13.58 8.55
C PRO A 139 5.86 -12.88 7.38
N VAL A 140 6.35 -13.09 6.15
CA VAL A 140 5.80 -12.44 4.96
C VAL A 140 4.45 -13.02 4.60
N SER A 141 4.22 -14.32 4.80
CA SER A 141 2.90 -14.93 4.63
C SER A 141 1.85 -14.29 5.54
N MET A 142 2.18 -14.07 6.82
CA MET A 142 1.28 -13.40 7.75
C MET A 142 0.96 -11.96 7.31
N LEU A 143 1.97 -11.21 6.86
CA LEU A 143 1.79 -9.87 6.34
C LEU A 143 0.95 -9.85 5.05
N SER A 144 1.18 -10.79 4.14
CA SER A 144 0.40 -10.97 2.92
C SER A 144 -1.07 -11.25 3.24
N CYS A 145 -1.37 -12.11 4.22
CA CYS A 145 -2.73 -12.35 4.69
C CYS A 145 -3.40 -11.05 5.16
N LEU A 146 -2.72 -10.24 5.98
CA LEU A 146 -3.25 -8.94 6.43
C LEU A 146 -3.60 -8.02 5.25
N ILE A 147 -2.72 -7.92 4.25
CA ILE A 147 -2.96 -7.09 3.08
C ILE A 147 -4.14 -7.61 2.25
N LEU A 148 -4.24 -8.93 2.05
CA LEU A 148 -5.36 -9.53 1.31
C LEU A 148 -6.70 -9.32 2.02
N LEU A 149 -6.75 -9.51 3.34
CA LEU A 149 -7.94 -9.23 4.15
C LEU A 149 -8.37 -7.75 4.01
N ARG A 150 -7.40 -6.83 4.02
CA ARG A 150 -7.70 -5.41 3.82
C ARG A 150 -8.19 -5.08 2.40
N HIS A 151 -7.92 -5.94 1.42
CA HIS A 151 -8.35 -5.77 0.03
C HIS A 151 -9.66 -6.50 -0.32
N HIS A 152 -10.38 -7.10 0.64
CA HIS A 152 -11.65 -7.79 0.35
C HIS A 152 -12.66 -6.92 -0.44
N ASP A 153 -12.84 -5.65 -0.06
CA ASP A 153 -13.68 -4.68 -0.79
C ASP A 153 -13.24 -4.48 -2.25
N ASN A 154 -11.92 -4.49 -2.48
CA ASN A 154 -11.34 -4.35 -3.81
C ASN A 154 -11.53 -5.60 -4.65
N ILE A 155 -11.40 -6.77 -4.04
CA ILE A 155 -11.67 -8.05 -4.69
C ILE A 155 -13.14 -8.09 -5.14
N GLN A 156 -14.06 -7.69 -4.27
CA GLN A 156 -15.49 -7.62 -4.59
C GLN A 156 -15.79 -6.61 -5.71
N ARG A 157 -15.16 -5.43 -5.70
CA ARG A 157 -15.29 -4.45 -6.79
C ARG A 157 -14.69 -4.91 -8.10
N LEU A 158 -13.56 -5.63 -8.07
CA LEU A 158 -12.95 -6.24 -9.25
C LEU A 158 -13.87 -7.30 -9.85
N TRP A 159 -14.44 -8.17 -9.01
CA TRP A 159 -15.41 -9.18 -9.44
C TRP A 159 -16.64 -8.56 -10.12
N ARG A 160 -17.16 -7.47 -9.54
CA ARG A 160 -18.30 -6.72 -10.10
C ARG A 160 -17.93 -5.78 -11.26
N ARG A 161 -16.66 -5.75 -11.70
CA ARG A 161 -16.12 -4.80 -12.70
C ARG A 161 -16.38 -3.31 -12.37
N GLN A 162 -16.47 -2.99 -11.08
CA GLN A 162 -16.72 -1.63 -10.57
C GLN A 162 -15.44 -0.93 -10.10
N GLU A 163 -14.30 -1.62 -10.11
CA GLU A 163 -13.03 -1.01 -9.72
C GLU A 163 -12.59 0.04 -10.77
N THR A 164 -12.10 1.18 -10.31
CA THR A 164 -11.68 2.25 -11.23
C THR A 164 -10.25 2.02 -11.72
N LYS A 165 -10.06 2.06 -13.05
CA LYS A 165 -8.72 2.07 -13.64
C LYS A 165 -7.95 3.34 -13.27
N ILE A 166 -6.65 3.21 -13.03
CA ILE A 166 -5.74 4.35 -12.74
C ILE A 166 -5.77 5.35 -13.90
N TRP A 167 -5.68 4.87 -15.14
CA TRP A 167 -5.67 5.69 -16.35
C TRP A 167 -6.95 6.52 -16.54
N ALA A 168 -8.11 5.95 -16.19
CA ALA A 168 -9.38 6.65 -16.25
C ALA A 168 -9.43 7.84 -15.27
N ARG A 169 -8.86 7.66 -14.06
CA ARG A 169 -8.74 8.75 -13.07
C ARG A 169 -7.81 9.86 -13.56
N LEU A 170 -6.69 9.50 -14.19
CA LEU A 170 -5.75 10.47 -14.76
C LEU A 170 -6.37 11.31 -15.90
N LYS A 171 -7.13 10.66 -16.81
CA LYS A 171 -7.84 11.37 -17.89
C LYS A 171 -8.87 12.37 -17.37
N ARG A 172 -9.65 12.01 -16.33
CA ARG A 172 -10.64 12.91 -15.73
C ARG A 172 -9.98 14.15 -15.12
N LYS A 173 -8.88 13.98 -14.38
CA LYS A 173 -8.14 15.11 -13.80
C LYS A 173 -7.62 16.09 -14.86
N LYS A 174 -7.10 15.59 -15.99
CA LYS A 174 -6.61 16.45 -17.09
C LYS A 174 -7.72 17.31 -17.72
N ARG A 175 -8.98 16.84 -17.70
CA ARG A 175 -10.14 17.61 -18.16
C ARG A 175 -10.62 18.65 -17.15
N GLU A 176 -10.47 18.39 -15.85
CA GLU A 176 -10.86 19.33 -14.79
C GLU A 176 -9.88 20.51 -14.62
N THR A 177 -8.63 20.37 -15.08
CA THR A 177 -7.60 21.42 -15.04
C THR A 177 -7.39 22.17 -16.36
N ARG A 178 -8.21 21.90 -17.38
CA ARG A 178 -8.25 22.67 -18.64
C ARG A 178 -9.51 23.50 -18.66
#